data_AF-A0A7C1DV75-F1
#
_entry.id   AF-A0A7C1DV75-F1
#
_cell.length_a   1.000
_cell.length_b   1.000
_cell.length_c   1.000
_cell.angle_alpha   90.00
_cell.angle_beta   90.00
_cell.angle_gamma   90.00
#
_symmetry.space_group_name_H-M   'P 1'
#
loop_
_entity.id
_entity.type
_entity.pdbx_description
1 polymer ?
#
loop_
_entity_poly.entity_id
_entity_poly.type
_entity_poly.pdbx_seq_one_letter_code
_entity_poly.pdbx_strand_id
1 'polypeptide(L)'
;MAPVSRVVMQKYLVDVVRGISFFLCFVTGIAKLPGAVMLLEWAAIDLPWGRIDRFHDAIGVVMGLSAPVHLALNRKWPVSVTRILLGRT
;
A
#
# COMPACT_ATOMS: atom_id res chain seq x y z
N MET A 1 -9.43 -30.04 -3.27
CA MET A 1 -9.63 -28.58 -3.04
C MET A 1 -10.52 -28.06 -4.15
N ALA A 2 -11.55 -27.27 -3.83
CA ALA A 2 -12.44 -26.68 -4.83
C ALA A 2 -11.71 -25.55 -5.60
N PRO A 3 -12.00 -25.34 -6.90
CA PRO A 3 -11.37 -24.28 -7.68
C PRO A 3 -11.79 -22.90 -7.18
N VAL A 4 -10.81 -22.00 -6.99
CA VAL A 4 -11.06 -20.61 -6.61
C VAL A 4 -11.69 -19.86 -7.79
N SER A 5 -12.73 -19.07 -7.55
CA SER A 5 -13.36 -18.28 -8.61
C SER A 5 -12.43 -17.18 -9.12
N ARG A 6 -12.53 -16.84 -10.40
CA ARG A 6 -11.70 -15.79 -11.01
C ARG A 6 -11.80 -14.44 -10.28
N VAL A 7 -13.00 -14.11 -9.78
CA VAL A 7 -13.25 -12.86 -9.05
C VAL A 7 -12.51 -12.84 -7.70
N VAL A 8 -12.53 -13.95 -6.97
CA VAL A 8 -11.80 -14.08 -5.69
C VAL A 8 -10.30 -13.97 -5.95
N MET A 9 -9.80 -14.63 -7.00
CA MET A 9 -8.40 -14.55 -7.39
C MET A 9 -7.97 -13.12 -7.75
N GLN A 10 -8.77 -12.38 -8.54
CA GLN A 10 -8.47 -10.99 -8.89
C GLN A 10 -8.40 -10.07 -7.66
N LYS A 11 -9.35 -10.19 -6.73
CA LYS A 11 -9.34 -9.43 -5.47
C LYS A 11 -8.09 -9.73 -4.66
N TYR A 12 -7.79 -11.01 -4.48
CA TYR A 12 -6.62 -11.47 -3.74
C TYR A 12 -5.32 -10.91 -4.32
N LEU A 13 -5.14 -10.96 -5.65
CA LEU A 13 -3.95 -10.43 -6.31
C LEU A 13 -3.77 -8.93 -6.07
N VAL A 14 -4.86 -8.15 -6.19
CA VAL A 14 -4.81 -6.70 -5.94
C VAL A 14 -4.48 -6.41 -4.47
N ASP A 15 -5.05 -7.17 -3.54
CA ASP A 15 -4.79 -7.03 -2.11
C ASP A 15 -3.33 -7.36 -1.77
N VAL A 16 -2.76 -8.41 -2.37
CA VAL A 16 -1.35 -8.78 -2.21
C VAL A 16 -0.42 -7.68 -2.77
N VAL A 17 -0.67 -7.19 -3.99
CA VAL A 17 0.13 -6.11 -4.58
C VAL A 17 0.09 -4.86 -3.70
N ARG A 18 -1.09 -4.51 -3.20
CA ARG A 18 -1.28 -3.36 -2.30
C ARG A 18 -0.59 -3.57 -0.95
N GLY A 19 -0.65 -4.77 -0.38
CA GLY A 19 0.02 -5.10 0.87
C GLY A 19 1.55 -5.03 0.77
N ILE A 20 2.12 -5.60 -0.30
CA ILE A 20 3.56 -5.57 -0.57
C ILE A 20 4.03 -4.13 -0.82
N SER A 21 3.34 -3.41 -1.71
CA SER A 21 3.70 -2.01 -2.02
C SER A 21 3.58 -1.11 -0.78
N PHE A 22 2.53 -1.28 0.01
CA PHE A 22 2.39 -0.60 1.31
C PHE A 22 3.58 -0.88 2.22
N PHE A 23 3.94 -2.15 2.43
CA PHE A 23 5.03 -2.50 3.34
C PHE A 23 6.36 -1.90 2.88
N LEU A 24 6.68 -1.98 1.58
CA LEU A 24 7.91 -1.41 1.04
C LEU A 24 7.94 0.12 1.14
N CYS A 25 6.83 0.81 0.82
CA CYS A 25 6.70 2.25 1.02
C CYS A 25 6.80 2.65 2.48
N PHE A 26 6.20 1.87 3.38
CA PHE A 26 6.19 2.16 4.81
C PHE A 26 7.61 2.09 5.39
N VAL A 27 8.35 1.02 5.11
CA VAL A 27 9.73 0.87 5.59
C VAL A 27 10.65 1.96 5.02
N THR A 28 10.57 2.21 3.71
CA THR A 28 11.37 3.27 3.07
C THR A 28 10.96 4.67 3.53
N GLY A 29 9.68 4.89 3.83
CA GLY A 29 9.18 6.14 4.42
C GLY A 29 9.69 6.36 5.84
N ILE A 30 9.70 5.31 6.68
CA ILE A 30 10.30 5.37 8.03
C ILE A 30 11.79 5.71 7.94
N ALA A 31 12.53 5.05 7.04
CA ALA A 31 13.97 5.31 6.88
C ALA A 31 14.27 6.77 6.49
N LYS A 32 13.34 7.43 5.79
CA LYS A 32 13.43 8.84 5.38
C LYS A 32 13.01 9.84 6.45
N LEU A 33 12.46 9.40 7.58
CA LEU A 33 12.09 10.33 8.65
C LEU A 33 13.33 11.00 9.23
N PRO A 34 13.29 12.30 9.58
CA PRO A 34 14.45 13.03 10.09
C PRO A 34 15.14 12.33 11.27
N GLY A 35 14.35 11.78 12.20
CA GLY A 35 14.89 11.02 13.34
C GLY A 35 15.58 9.71 12.96
N ALA A 36 15.11 9.03 11.91
CA ALA A 36 15.73 7.80 11.41
C ALA A 36 17.03 8.11 10.66
N VAL A 37 17.05 9.17 9.84
CA VAL A 37 18.25 9.66 9.16
C VAL A 37 19.33 10.01 10.19
N MET A 38 18.97 10.78 11.22
CA MET A 38 19.91 11.16 12.30
C MET A 38 20.48 9.94 13.04
N LEU A 39 19.65 8.92 13.32
CA LEU A 39 20.10 7.68 13.94
C LEU A 39 21.10 6.91 13.06
N LEU A 40 20.85 6.87 11.75
CA LEU A 40 21.72 6.18 10.78
C LEU A 40 23.05 6.92 10.60
N GLU A 41 23.02 8.25 10.57
CA GLU A 41 24.23 9.09 10.56
C GLU A 41 25.06 8.89 11.84
N TRP A 42 24.42 8.85 13.01
CA TRP A 42 25.09 8.53 14.28
C TRP A 42 25.70 7.12 14.29
N ALA A 43 25.08 6.17 13.60
CA ALA A 43 25.60 4.81 13.42
C ALA A 43 26.67 4.71 12.31
N ALA A 44 27.05 5.82 11.67
CA ALA A 44 27.95 5.87 10.52
C ALA A 44 27.51 4.96 9.35
N ILE A 45 26.19 4.76 9.19
CA ILE A 45 25.61 3.99 8.10
C ILE A 45 25.31 4.94 6.94
N ASP A 46 26.13 4.88 5.89
CA ASP A 46 25.85 5.59 4.64
C ASP A 46 24.89 4.76 3.77
N LEU A 47 23.75 5.35 3.44
CA LEU A 47 22.74 4.73 2.60
C LEU A 47 22.66 5.45 1.25
N PRO A 48 22.35 4.72 0.17
CA PRO A 48 22.16 5.33 -1.14
C PRO A 48 20.80 6.05 -1.19
N TRP A 49 20.68 7.20 -0.51
CA TRP A 49 19.44 7.95 -0.32
C TRP A 49 18.73 8.23 -1.65
N GLY A 50 19.45 8.64 -2.70
CA GLY A 50 18.86 8.87 -4.01
C GLY A 50 18.33 7.61 -4.73
N ARG A 51 18.73 6.39 -4.31
CA ARG A 51 18.09 5.14 -4.76
C ARG A 51 16.87 4.81 -3.91
N ILE A 52 16.96 5.01 -2.59
CA ILE A 52 15.85 4.79 -1.66
C ILE A 52 14.68 5.71 -2.01
N ASP A 53 14.95 6.98 -2.33
CA ASP A 53 13.92 7.96 -2.72
C ASP A 53 13.19 7.53 -3.99
N ARG A 54 13.94 7.26 -5.06
CA ARG A 54 13.36 6.81 -6.33
C ARG A 54 12.56 5.52 -6.17
N PHE A 55 13.04 4.61 -5.32
CA PHE A 55 12.35 3.35 -5.03
C PHE A 55 11.06 3.58 -4.23
N HIS A 56 11.10 4.41 -3.18
CA HIS A 56 9.93 4.79 -2.39
C HIS A 56 8.85 5.43 -3.26
N ASP A 57 9.23 6.39 -4.10
CA ASP A 57 8.29 7.13 -4.95
C ASP A 57 7.67 6.20 -6.00
N ALA A 58 8.47 5.34 -6.64
CA ALA A 58 7.98 4.38 -7.63
C ALA A 58 6.97 3.39 -7.02
N ILE A 59 7.26 2.83 -5.84
CA ILE A 59 6.33 1.95 -5.13
C ILE A 59 5.10 2.73 -4.67
N GLY A 60 5.26 3.99 -4.27
CA GLY A 60 4.18 4.87 -3.86
C GLY A 60 3.17 5.07 -4.97
N VAL A 61 3.65 5.24 -6.21
CA VAL A 61 2.82 5.28 -7.41
C VAL A 61 2.08 3.96 -7.61
N VAL A 62 2.76 2.81 -7.51
CA VAL A 62 2.12 1.48 -7.62
C VAL A 62 1.02 1.31 -6.57
N MET A 63 1.31 1.64 -5.31
CA MET A 63 0.36 1.60 -4.21
C MET A 63 -0.85 2.52 -4.51
N GLY A 64 -0.58 3.76 -4.93
CA GLY A 64 -1.60 4.75 -5.27
C GLY A 64 -2.51 4.31 -6.41
N LEU A 65 -1.96 3.70 -7.46
CA LEU A 65 -2.73 3.17 -8.60
C LEU A 65 -3.50 1.89 -8.24
N SER A 66 -2.96 1.04 -7.36
CA SER A 66 -3.65 -0.17 -6.91
C SER A 66 -4.86 0.12 -6.00
N ALA A 67 -4.85 1.26 -5.30
CA ALA A 67 -5.91 1.65 -4.38
C ALA A 67 -7.30 1.83 -5.03
N PRO A 68 -7.48 2.59 -6.13
CA PRO A 68 -8.78 2.68 -6.80
C PRO A 68 -9.23 1.34 -7.39
N VAL A 69 -8.31 0.51 -7.89
CA VAL A 69 -8.64 -0.84 -8.38
C VAL A 69 -9.19 -1.71 -7.24
N HIS A 70 -8.52 -1.70 -6.08
CA HIS A 70 -8.98 -2.38 -4.87
C HIS A 70 -10.39 -1.92 -4.47
N LEU A 71 -10.62 -0.60 -4.42
CA LEU A 71 -11.93 -0.03 -4.07
C LEU A 71 -13.00 -0.41 -5.09
N ALA A 72 -12.70 -0.40 -6.39
CA ALA A 72 -13.65 -0.78 -7.43
C ALA A 72 -14.07 -2.25 -7.30
N LEU A 73 -13.11 -3.16 -7.09
CA LEU A 73 -13.38 -4.60 -6.89
C LEU A 73 -14.16 -4.88 -5.59
N ASN A 74 -13.96 -4.06 -4.57
CA ASN A 74 -14.60 -4.21 -3.26
C ASN A 74 -15.72 -3.20 -2.97
N ARG A 75 -16.20 -2.49 -4.00
CA ARG A 75 -17.15 -1.35 -3.90
C ARG A 75 -18.45 -1.64 -3.14
N LYS A 76 -18.87 -2.90 -3.07
CA LYS A 76 -20.10 -3.28 -2.37
C LYS A 76 -20.04 -2.90 -0.89
N TRP A 77 -18.89 -3.12 -0.25
CA TRP A 77 -18.68 -2.83 1.17
C TRP A 77 -18.72 -1.33 1.50
N PRO A 78 -17.92 -0.44 0.87
CA PRO A 78 -17.98 0.99 1.19
C PRO A 78 -19.35 1.57 0.82
N VAL A 79 -19.99 1.12 -0.26
CA VAL A 79 -21.35 1.56 -0.60
C VAL A 79 -22.37 1.14 0.47
N SER A 80 -22.33 -0.12 0.94
CA SER A 80 -23.25 -0.58 1.98
C SER A 80 -23.04 0.15 3.30
N VAL A 81 -21.78 0.35 3.71
CA VAL A 81 -21.44 1.10 4.93
C VAL A 81 -21.89 2.55 4.81
N THR A 82 -21.61 3.22 3.69
CA THR A 82 -22.05 4.60 3.45
C THR A 82 -23.57 4.73 3.48
N ARG A 83 -24.31 3.77 2.92
CA ARG A 83 -25.78 3.77 2.98
C ARG A 83 -26.31 3.68 4.41
N ILE A 84 -25.72 2.79 5.22
CA ILE A 84 -26.05 2.66 6.65
C ILE A 84 -25.76 3.97 7.40
N LEU A 85 -24.57 4.56 7.19
CA LEU A 85 -24.18 5.83 7.82
C LEU A 85 -25.07 7.01 7.41
N LEU A 86 -25.65 6.98 6.20
CA LEU A 86 -26.57 8.00 5.71
C LEU A 86 -28.05 7.71 6.03
N GLY A 87 -28.35 6.67 6.81
CA GLY A 87 -29.73 6.30 7.18
C GLY A 87 -30.57 5.81 5.99
N ARG A 88 -29.94 5.33 4.92
CA ARG A 88 -30.60 4.75 3.75
C ARG A 88 -30.49 3.22 3.84
N THR A 89 -31.37 2.58 4.60
CA THR A 89 -31.52 1.12 4.66
C THR A 89 -32.22 0.59 3.42
#